data_AF-A0A0G1BNV6-F1
#
_entry.id   AF-A0A0G1BNV6-F1
#
_cell.length_a   1.000
_cell.length_b   1.000
_cell.length_c   1.000
_cell.angle_alpha   90.00
_cell.angle_beta   90.00
_cell.angle_gamma   90.00
#
_symmetry.space_group_name_H-M   'P 1'
#
loop_
_entity.id
_entity.type
_entity.pdbx_description
1 polymer ?
#
loop_
_entity_poly.entity_id
_entity_poly.type
_entity_poly.pdbx_seq_one_letter_code
_entity_poly.pdbx_strand_id
1 'polypeptide(L)' 'MAKHLSTNEDPLGEYRGRTALHLSVKIVEAGIIFEPYHAMYLGRELKKAEMALRLGVPYTQDSPLFRVHGPKPRILF' A
#
# COMPACT_ATOMS: atom_id res chain seq x y z
N MET A 1 -4.42 -0.55 9.25
CA MET A 1 -3.97 0.79 9.69
C MET A 1 -2.91 1.24 8.70
N ALA A 2 -2.97 2.46 8.20
CA ALA A 2 -1.91 3.09 7.41
C ALA A 2 -1.45 4.36 8.12
N LYS A 3 -0.13 4.57 8.20
CA LYS A 3 0.48 5.78 8.74
C LYS A 3 1.00 6.61 7.57
N HIS A 4 0.63 7.88 7.54
CA HIS A 4 1.17 8.85 6.61
C HIS A 4 2.25 9.64 7.34
N LEU A 5 3.47 9.61 6.84
CA LEU A 5 4.64 10.25 7.43
C LEU A 5 5.17 11.33 6.49
N SER A 6 5.78 12.37 7.07
CA SER A 6 6.56 13.36 6.34
C SER A 6 7.86 12.74 5.82
N THR A 7 8.59 13.46 4.97
CA THR A 7 9.93 13.06 4.53
C THR A 7 10.92 12.91 5.69
N ASN A 8 10.65 13.55 6.83
CA ASN A 8 11.44 13.44 8.06
C ASN A 8 10.86 12.43 9.06
N GLU A 9 9.95 11.56 8.61
CA GLU A 9 9.25 10.55 9.42
C GLU A 9 8.26 11.09 10.46
N ASP A 10 7.96 12.40 10.47
CA ASP A 10 6.94 12.96 11.35
C ASP A 10 5.55 12.43 10.96
N PRO A 11 4.73 11.96 11.90
CA PRO A 11 3.38 11.48 11.58
C PRO A 11 2.48 12.64 11.14
N LEU A 12 2.11 12.62 9.85
CA LEU A 12 1.17 13.57 9.24
C LEU A 12 -0.28 13.10 9.37
N GLY A 13 -0.51 11.79 9.56
CA GLY A 13 -1.85 11.26 9.83
C GLY A 13 -1.87 9.74 10.01
N GLU A 14 -2.89 9.24 10.72
CA GLU A 14 -3.16 7.81 10.84
C GLU A 14 -4.58 7.48 10.35
N TYR A 15 -4.66 6.53 9.43
CA TYR A 15 -5.91 6.14 8.79
C TYR A 15 -6.26 4.69 9.10
N ARG A 16 -7.52 4.48 9.51
CA ARG A 16 -8.05 3.16 9.89
C ARG A 16 -9.31 2.83 9.11
N GLY A 17 -9.33 1.63 8.55
CA GLY A 17 -10.45 1.05 7.82
C GLY A 17 -10.50 -0.46 8.03
N ARG A 18 -11.70 -1.04 7.85
CA ARG A 18 -11.94 -2.50 7.95
C ARG A 18 -11.53 -3.25 6.69
N THR A 19 -11.43 -2.54 5.57
CA THR A 19 -11.04 -3.06 4.25
C THR A 19 -10.09 -2.08 3.57
N ALA A 20 -9.35 -2.56 2.56
CA ALA A 20 -8.52 -1.72 1.71
C ALA A 20 -9.33 -0.58 1.06
N LEU A 21 -10.53 -0.89 0.56
CA LEU A 21 -11.42 0.09 -0.06
C LEU A 21 -11.86 1.18 0.94
N HIS A 22 -12.26 0.79 2.15
CA HIS A 22 -12.66 1.77 3.15
C HIS A 22 -11.49 2.67 3.55
N LEU A 23 -10.28 2.11 3.62
CA LEU A 23 -9.08 2.87 3.91
C LEU A 23 -8.69 3.82 2.76
N SER A 24 -8.83 3.38 1.50
CA SER A 24 -8.55 4.23 0.33
C SER A 24 -9.51 5.42 0.25
N VAL A 25 -10.80 5.21 0.51
CA VAL A 25 -11.81 6.29 0.51
C VAL A 25 -11.44 7.36 1.53
N LYS A 26 -11.10 6.97 2.77
CA LYS A 26 -10.69 7.93 3.80
C LYS A 26 -9.44 8.74 3.44
N ILE A 27 -8.48 8.12 2.75
CA ILE A 27 -7.25 8.81 2.32
C ILE A 27 -7.56 9.80 1.18
N VAL A 28 -8.46 9.44 0.26
CA VAL A 28 -8.95 10.34 -0.80
C VAL A 28 -9.70 11.52 -0.19
N GLU A 29 -10.64 11.28 0.73
CA GLU A 29 -11.42 12.31 1.41
C GLU A 29 -10.54 13.29 2.21
N ALA A 30 -9.40 12.81 2.73
CA ALA A 30 -8.42 13.63 3.42
C ALA A 30 -7.56 14.50 2.48
N GLY A 31 -7.73 14.39 1.15
CA GLY A 31 -6.98 15.20 0.18
C GLY A 31 -5.50 14.85 0.06
N ILE A 32 -5.07 13.66 0.51
CA ILE A 32 -3.66 13.25 0.55
C ILE A 32 -3.15 12.76 -0.82
N ILE A 33 -4.06 12.57 -1.79
CA ILE A 33 -3.68 12.16 -3.13
C ILE A 33 -3.31 13.39 -3.96
N PHE A 34 -2.01 13.51 -4.25
CA PHE A 34 -1.48 14.60 -5.07
C PHE A 34 -1.80 14.45 -6.57
N GLU A 35 -1.85 13.22 -7.11
CA GLU A 35 -2.03 12.98 -8.54
C GLU A 35 -2.53 11.54 -8.84
N PRO A 36 -3.03 11.26 -10.07
CA PRO A 36 -3.55 9.94 -10.44
C PRO A 36 -2.54 8.79 -10.25
N TYR A 37 -1.24 9.04 -10.46
CA TYR A 37 -0.20 8.05 -10.23
C TYR A 37 -0.16 7.60 -8.76
N HIS A 38 -0.24 8.54 -7.82
CA HIS A 38 -0.29 8.26 -6.39
C HIS A 38 -1.53 7.43 -6.02
N ALA A 39 -2.69 7.72 -6.62
CA ALA A 39 -3.90 6.92 -6.39
C ALA A 39 -3.74 5.47 -6.83
N MET A 40 -3.14 5.24 -8.00
CA MET A 40 -2.87 3.89 -8.51
C MET A 40 -1.87 3.13 -7.65
N TYR A 41 -0.79 3.80 -7.21
CA TYR A 41 0.19 3.22 -6.31
C TYR A 41 -0.45 2.83 -4.97
N LEU A 42 -1.18 3.75 -4.34
CA LEU A 42 -1.87 3.50 -3.07
C LEU A 42 -2.87 2.34 -3.18
N GLY A 43 -3.64 2.27 -4.27
CA GLY A 43 -4.57 1.16 -4.52
C GLY A 43 -3.87 -0.20 -4.58
N ARG A 44 -2.70 -0.29 -5.23
CA ARG A 44 -1.89 -1.51 -5.30
C ARG A 44 -1.39 -1.94 -3.92
N GLU A 45 -0.87 -1.00 -3.14
CA GLU A 45 -0.35 -1.29 -1.80
C GLU A 45 -1.45 -1.70 -0.82
N LEU A 46 -2.60 -1.02 -0.85
CA LEU A 46 -3.75 -1.39 -0.03
C LEU A 46 -4.29 -2.77 -0.41
N LYS A 47 -4.32 -3.12 -1.71
CA LYS A 47 -4.73 -4.46 -2.15
C LYS A 47 -3.76 -5.54 -1.64
N LYS A 48 -2.45 -5.26 -1.70
CA LYS A 48 -1.41 -6.16 -1.18
C LYS A 48 -1.56 -6.35 0.34
N ALA A 49 -1.82 -5.27 1.09
CA ALA A 49 -2.06 -5.33 2.52
C ALA A 49 -3.32 -6.14 2.88
N GLU A 50 -4.40 -6.00 2.10
CA GLU A 50 -5.60 -6.83 2.27
C GLU A 50 -5.31 -8.32 2.04
N MET A 51 -4.52 -8.64 1.00
CA MET A 51 -4.10 -10.03 0.74
C MET A 51 -3.22 -10.58 1.86
N ALA A 52 -2.25 -9.80 2.36
CA ALA A 52 -1.41 -10.19 3.50
C ALA A 52 -2.26 -10.61 4.70
N LEU A 53 -3.25 -9.79 5.06
CA LEU A 53 -4.16 -10.05 6.17
C LEU A 53 -4.97 -11.33 5.95
N ARG A 54 -5.51 -11.55 4.75
CA ARG A 54 -6.30 -12.76 4.42
C ARG A 54 -5.45 -14.03 4.45
N LEU A 55 -4.18 -13.94 4.08
CA LEU A 55 -3.26 -15.07 3.99
C LEU A 55 -2.47 -15.31 5.28
N GLY A 56 -2.60 -14.43 6.28
CA GLY A 56 -1.86 -14.52 7.54
C GLY A 56 -0.35 -14.28 7.38
N VAL A 57 0.07 -13.51 6.38
CA VAL A 57 1.49 -13.19 6.12
C VAL A 57 1.80 -11.72 6.44
N PRO A 58 3.04 -11.36 6.83
CA PRO A 58 3.40 -9.98 7.09
C PRO A 58 3.33 -9.13 5.82
N TYR A 59 2.83 -7.90 5.97
CA TYR A 59 2.88 -6.87 4.93
C TYR A 59 4.04 -5.91 5.20
N THR A 60 4.85 -5.67 4.17
CA THR A 60 5.83 -4.58 4.14
C THR A 60 5.62 -3.80 2.84
N GLN A 61 5.52 -2.47 2.95
CA GLN A 61 5.38 -1.60 1.77
C GLN A 61 6.58 -1.78 0.83
N ASP A 62 6.34 -1.66 -0.48
CA ASP A 62 7.35 -1.79 -1.54
C ASP A 62 8.09 -3.13 -1.59
N SER A 63 7.74 -4.06 -0.70
CA SER A 63 8.26 -5.41 -0.67
C SER A 63 7.26 -6.38 -1.30
N PRO A 64 7.72 -7.47 -1.92
CA PRO A 64 6.84 -8.52 -2.41
C PRO A 64 6.18 -9.24 -1.24
N LEU A 65 4.93 -9.70 -1.45
CA LEU A 65 4.17 -10.43 -0.44
C LEU A 65 4.78 -11.81 -0.11
N PHE A 66 5.46 -12.40 -1.09
CA PHE A 66 6.15 -13.67 -0.99
C PHE A 66 7.58 -13.51 -1.51
N ARG A 67 8.53 -14.23 -0.90
CA ARG A 67 9.87 -14.35 -1.50
C ARG A 67 9.73 -15.12 -2.81
N VAL A 68 10.01 -14.43 -3.91
CA VAL A 68 10.06 -15.05 -5.23
C VAL A 68 11.28 -15.98 -5.25
N HIS A 69 11.04 -17.29 -5.15
CA HIS A 69 12.09 -18.29 -5.40
C HIS A 69 11.95 -18.74 -6.85
N GLY A 70 12.88 -18.33 -7.70
CA GLY A 70 12.89 -18.65 -9.12
C GLY A 70 13.83 -17.71 -9.91
N PRO A 71 14.26 -18.10 -11.12
CA PRO A 71 15.05 -17.23 -11.97
C PRO A 71 14.29 -15.92 -12.23
N LYS A 72 14.97 -14.77 -12.13
CA LYS A 72 14.37 -13.46 -12.42
C LYS A 72 13.72 -13.52 -13.82
N PRO A 73 12.45 -13.15 -13.98
CA PRO A 73 11.81 -13.13 -15.28
C PRO A 73 12.62 -12.22 -16.20
N ARG A 74 13.04 -12.75 -17.36
CA ARG A 74 13.77 -12.00 -18.37
C ARG A 74 12.73 -11.15 -19.09
N ILE A 75 12.63 -9.87 -18.70
CA ILE A 75 11.83 -8.91 -19.45
C ILE A 75 12.54 -8.71 -20.79
N LEU A 76 11.91 -9.18 -21.86
CA LEU A 76 12.31 -8.84 -23.22
C LEU A 76 11.64 -7.51 -23.54
N PHE A 77 12.46 -6.47 -23.77
CA PHE A 77 12.04 -5.21 -24.36
C PHE A 77 11.97 -5.37 -25.88
#